data_AF-A0A925N0K0-F1
#
_entry.id   AF-A0A925N0K0-F1
#
_cell.length_a   1.000
_cell.length_b   1.000
_cell.length_c   1.000
_cell.angle_alpha   90.00
_cell.angle_beta   90.00
_cell.angle_gamma   90.00
#
_symmetry.space_group_name_H-M   'P 1'
#
loop_
_entity.id
_entity.type
_entity.pdbx_description
1 polymer ?
#
loop_
_entity_poly.entity_id
_entity_poly.type
_entity_poly.pdbx_seq_one_letter_code
_entity_poly.pdbx_strand_id
1 'polypeptide(L)' 'ADFEKEMDAAKADWQLVDFGGAVHCFTQPESHEPPNCVYDERAAKRAFRMMGDFFDERFGG' A
#
# COMPACT_ATOMS: atom_id res chain seq x y z
N ALA A 1 9.95 12.29 -1.08
CA ALA A 1 10.65 13.05 -0.02
C ALA A 1 9.76 14.10 0.65
N ASP A 2 8.88 14.81 -0.06
CA ASP A 2 8.00 15.80 0.59
C ASP A 2 6.94 15.15 1.50
N PHE A 3 6.37 14.02 1.08
CA PHE A 3 5.45 13.24 1.91
C PHE A 3 6.08 12.79 3.24
N GLU A 4 7.25 12.16 3.20
CA GLU A 4 7.92 11.65 4.40
C GLU A 4 8.22 12.78 5.40
N LYS A 5 8.67 13.94 4.90
CA LYS A 5 8.89 15.13 5.73
C LYS A 5 7.61 15.64 6.38
N GLU A 6 6.48 15.64 5.66
CA GLU A 6 5.18 16.03 6.20
C GLU A 6 4.74 15.10 7.34
N MET A 7 4.87 13.79 7.12
CA MET A 7 4.50 12.77 8.12
C MET A 7 5.37 12.86 9.38
N ASP A 8 6.69 13.07 9.21
CA ASP A 8 7.63 13.27 10.31
C ASP A 8 7.34 14.56 11.09
N ALA A 9 7.07 15.67 10.39
CA ALA A 9 6.73 16.96 11.01
C ALA A 9 5.42 16.87 11.81
N ALA A 10 4.45 16.08 11.33
CA ALA A 10 3.21 15.80 12.04
C ALA A 10 3.40 14.86 13.24
N LYS A 11 4.58 14.25 13.41
CA LYS A 11 4.84 13.17 14.38
C LYS A 11 3.83 12.03 14.26
N ALA A 12 3.42 11.73 13.02
CA ALA A 12 2.53 10.62 12.74
C ALA A 12 3.28 9.30 12.96
N ASP A 13 2.55 8.25 13.33
CA ASP A 13 3.06 6.89 13.20
C ASP A 13 2.68 6.37 11.81
N TRP A 14 3.69 6.24 10.94
CA TRP A 14 3.52 6.06 9.51
C TRP A 14 4.51 5.07 8.90
N GLN A 15 4.08 4.45 7.80
CA GLN A 15 4.90 3.58 6.97
C GLN A 15 4.61 3.88 5.49
N LEU A 16 5.65 3.88 4.66
CA LEU A 16 5.54 3.88 3.20
C LEU A 16 6.14 2.58 2.68
N VAL A 17 5.36 1.82 1.91
CA VAL A 17 5.71 0.49 1.46
C VAL A 17 5.69 0.46 -0.06
N ASP A 18 6.83 0.15 -0.66
CA ASP A 18 7.00 0.04 -2.10
C ASP A 18 6.93 -1.43 -2.55
N PHE A 19 5.96 -1.74 -3.42
CA PHE A 19 5.79 -3.06 -4.02
C PHE A 19 6.48 -3.12 -5.38
N GLY A 20 7.77 -3.46 -5.39
CA GLY A 20 8.55 -3.55 -6.63
C GLY A 20 7.90 -4.41 -7.72
N GLY A 21 7.71 -3.81 -8.90
CA GLY A 21 7.08 -4.43 -10.06
C GLY A 21 5.56 -4.23 -10.17
N ALA A 22 4.90 -3.77 -9.12
CA ALA A 22 3.50 -3.35 -9.18
C ALA A 22 3.38 -1.96 -9.83
N VAL A 23 2.33 -1.76 -10.62
CA VAL A 23 1.98 -0.46 -11.22
C VAL A 23 0.67 0.05 -10.62
N HIS A 24 0.06 1.09 -11.18
CA HIS A 24 -1.24 1.56 -10.70
C HIS A 24 -2.28 0.43 -10.77
N CYS A 25 -3.34 0.53 -9.98
CA CYS A 25 -4.43 -0.46 -9.94
C CYS A 25 -4.03 -1.90 -9.54
N PHE A 26 -2.83 -2.12 -8.96
CA PHE A 26 -2.36 -3.48 -8.64
C PHE A 26 -3.28 -4.28 -7.71
N THR A 27 -4.20 -3.62 -6.98
CA THR A 27 -5.19 -4.24 -6.10
C THR A 27 -6.55 -4.53 -6.75
N GLN A 28 -6.77 -4.10 -8.00
CA GLN A 28 -8.06 -4.21 -8.72
C GLN A 28 -8.00 -5.40 -9.68
N PRO A 29 -8.64 -6.55 -9.38
CA PRO A 29 -8.55 -7.77 -10.21
C PRO A 29 -9.04 -7.60 -11.65
N GLU A 30 -9.91 -6.62 -11.89
CA GLU A 30 -10.47 -6.27 -13.19
C GLU A 30 -9.52 -5.42 -14.06
N SER A 31 -8.46 -4.84 -13.48
CA SER A 31 -7.58 -3.92 -14.20
C SER A 31 -6.56 -4.65 -15.09
N HIS A 32 -6.61 -4.34 -16.38
CA HIS A 32 -5.70 -4.89 -17.38
C HIS A 32 -5.40 -3.87 -18.51
N GLU A 33 -4.89 -2.71 -18.12
CA GLU A 33 -4.52 -1.61 -19.03
C GLU A 33 -3.01 -1.30 -18.93
N PRO A 34 -2.16 -2.12 -19.57
CA PRO A 34 -0.73 -1.91 -19.55
C PRO A 34 -0.31 -0.64 -20.33
N PRO A 35 0.79 0.02 -19.92
CA PRO A 35 1.68 -0.39 -18.82
C PRO A 35 1.26 0.15 -17.45
N ASN A 36 0.24 1.01 -17.36
CA ASN A 36 0.06 1.87 -16.20
C ASN A 36 -0.87 1.30 -15.12
N CYS A 37 -1.88 0.51 -15.48
CA CYS A 37 -2.95 0.06 -14.58
C CYS A 37 -3.17 -1.45 -14.75
N VAL A 38 -2.50 -2.27 -13.94
CA VAL A 38 -2.49 -3.74 -14.11
C VAL A 38 -2.54 -4.43 -12.75
N TYR A 39 -3.44 -5.40 -12.61
CA TYR A 39 -3.53 -6.24 -11.43
C TYR A 39 -2.23 -7.03 -11.16
N ASP A 40 -1.77 -7.03 -9.92
CA ASP A 40 -0.69 -7.92 -9.43
C ASP A 40 -1.19 -8.63 -8.17
N GLU A 41 -1.58 -9.90 -8.32
CA GLU A 41 -2.13 -10.72 -7.24
C GLU A 41 -1.19 -10.83 -6.03
N ARG A 42 0.13 -10.90 -6.27
CA ARG A 42 1.13 -11.04 -5.23
C ARG A 42 1.25 -9.74 -4.42
N ALA A 43 1.30 -8.59 -5.10
CA ALA A 43 1.34 -7.28 -4.45
C ALA A 43 0.04 -7.00 -3.70
N ALA A 44 -1.12 -7.27 -4.32
CA ALA A 44 -2.43 -7.08 -3.70
C ALA A 44 -2.58 -7.86 -2.40
N LYS A 45 -2.26 -9.17 -2.40
CA LYS A 45 -2.34 -10.02 -1.19
C LYS A 45 -1.46 -9.49 -0.06
N ARG A 46 -0.24 -9.03 -0.38
CA ARG A 46 0.67 -8.46 0.62
C ARG A 46 0.16 -7.14 1.17
N ALA A 47 -0.30 -6.24 0.31
CA ALA A 47 -0.88 -4.96 0.72
C ALA A 47 -2.08 -5.13 1.65
N PHE A 48 -3.02 -6.04 1.30
CA PHE A 48 -4.18 -6.30 2.14
C PHE A 48 -3.83 -6.96 3.48
N ARG A 49 -2.82 -7.84 3.50
CA ARG A 49 -2.32 -8.39 4.77
C ARG A 49 -1.76 -7.29 5.68
N MET A 50 -0.92 -6.41 5.14
CA MET A 50 -0.32 -5.31 5.92
C MET A 50 -1.38 -4.33 6.43
N MET A 51 -2.42 -4.06 5.64
CA MET A 51 -3.57 -3.27 6.08
C MET A 51 -4.31 -3.95 7.25
N GLY A 52 -4.51 -5.27 7.17
CA GLY A 52 -5.10 -6.06 8.26
C GLY A 52 -4.26 -5.99 9.54
N ASP A 53 -2.96 -6.26 9.42
CA ASP A 53 -2.01 -6.19 10.55
C ASP A 53 -2.02 -4.79 11.21
N PHE A 54 -2.11 -3.71 10.41
CA PHE A 54 -2.24 -2.33 10.91
C PHE A 54 -3.56 -2.09 11.67
N PHE A 55 -4.69 -2.60 11.16
CA PHE A 55 -5.97 -2.46 11.86
C PHE A 55 -6.00 -3.27 13.15
N ASP A 56 -5.39 -4.45 13.17
CA ASP A 56 -5.27 -5.26 14.38
C ASP A 56 -4.41 -4.54 15.43
N GLU A 57 -3.30 -3.91 15.04
CA GLU A 57 -2.48 -3.09 15.95
C GLU A 57 -3.27 -1.93 16.56
N ARG A 58 -4.08 -1.22 15.75
CA ARG A 58 -4.76 0.00 16.18
C ARG A 58 -6.10 -0.24 16.88
N PHE A 59 -6.76 -1.38 16.63
CA PHE A 59 -8.11 -1.65 17.12
C PHE A 59 -8.30 -3.01 17.79
N GLY A 60 -7.32 -3.93 17.72
CA GLY A 60 -7.45 -5.33 18.11
C GLY A 60 -7.41 -5.65 19.61
N GLY A 61 -7.01 -4.69 20.45
CA GLY A 61 -6.95 -4.84 21.92
C GLY A 61 -5.66 -5.45 22.46
#